data_AF-A0A812KKJ3-F1
#
_entry.id   AF-A0A812KKJ3-F1
#
_cell.length_a   1.000
_cell.length_b   1.000
_cell.length_c   1.000
_cell.angle_alpha   90.00
_cell.angle_beta   90.00
_cell.angle_gamma   90.00
#
_symmetry.space_group_name_H-M   'P 1'
#
loop_
_entity.id
_entity.type
_entity.pdbx_description
1 polymer ?
#
loop_
_entity_poly.entity_id
_entity_poly.type
_entity_poly.pdbx_seq_one_letter_code
_entity_poly.pdbx_strand_id
1 'polypeptide(L)'
;AYWRLVVPPTEFSEASKLVECQRNAVRHIRALAKRNHDDALPKLQRRIAKLGSDIKETDLWMTLAWIREMAPIIVHVDLQKMLRFLETDTHYRNQFETATSGGLLKPAVREKWERDLFGGYYDKAQGFHRCKYGVLNAMNDHRGVIRCVQYGDSYLVLRDVRLRCTFSPEDSANLKAERLAVLDYYGHVLNEYSDNELLETIQVAKSSDAALLGDSAKVGAMKYKETQIHGEVAFAKHVERLVAHPKFRGKPEEPRIKAVATKFGWKFSWIDE
;
A
#
# COMPACT_ATOMS: atom_id res chain seq x y z
N ALA A 1 8.81 -12.22 28.28
CA ALA A 1 8.11 -11.17 27.52
C ALA A 1 8.32 -11.45 26.04
N TYR A 2 7.30 -11.92 25.32
CA TYR A 2 7.46 -12.31 23.92
C TYR A 2 6.38 -11.67 23.05
N TRP A 3 6.47 -10.35 22.92
CA TRP A 3 5.93 -9.64 21.77
C TRP A 3 7.14 -9.20 20.95
N ARG A 4 7.54 -10.03 19.97
CA ARG A 4 8.54 -9.65 18.99
C ARG A 4 7.82 -8.82 17.93
N LEU A 5 8.38 -7.66 17.57
CA LEU A 5 7.96 -6.94 16.38
C LEU A 5 8.01 -7.91 15.19
N VAL A 6 6.86 -8.13 14.53
CA VAL A 6 6.76 -9.07 13.40
C VAL A 6 7.43 -8.48 12.14
N VAL A 7 7.57 -7.16 12.06
CA VAL A 7 8.26 -6.52 10.94
C VAL A 7 9.77 -6.82 10.98
N PRO A 8 10.38 -7.19 9.84
CA PRO A 8 11.82 -7.45 9.77
C PRO A 8 12.67 -6.25 10.25
N PRO A 9 13.86 -6.46 10.85
CA PRO A 9 14.76 -5.35 11.23
C PRO A 9 15.14 -4.42 10.06
N THR A 10 15.09 -4.93 8.84
CA THR A 10 15.34 -4.17 7.59
C THR A 10 14.32 -3.05 7.38
N GLU A 11 13.06 -3.21 7.81
CA GLU A 11 12.05 -2.14 7.78
C GLU A 11 12.49 -0.91 8.59
N PHE A 12 13.05 -1.13 9.79
CA PHE A 12 13.58 -0.04 10.61
C PHE A 12 14.82 0.60 9.98
N SER A 13 15.69 -0.22 9.37
CA SER A 13 16.86 0.27 8.64
C SER A 13 16.44 1.20 7.50
N GLU A 14 15.46 0.82 6.67
CA GLU A 14 14.97 1.66 5.58
C GLU A 14 14.24 2.91 6.08
N ALA A 15 13.42 2.81 7.14
CA ALA A 15 12.78 3.98 7.74
C ALA A 15 13.79 4.98 8.32
N SER A 16 14.94 4.51 8.85
CA SER A 16 16.00 5.38 9.36
C SER A 16 16.70 6.23 8.28
N LYS A 17 16.63 5.79 7.01
CA LYS A 17 17.25 6.47 5.86
C LYS A 17 16.41 7.60 5.29
N LEU A 18 15.19 7.81 5.79
CA LEU A 18 14.34 8.90 5.33
C LEU A 18 15.06 10.24 5.49
N VAL A 19 15.13 11.00 4.39
CA VAL A 19 15.63 12.38 4.41
C VAL A 19 14.65 13.29 5.15
N GLU A 20 15.07 14.52 5.44
CA GLU A 20 14.34 15.45 6.31
C GLU A 20 12.87 15.65 5.90
N CYS A 21 12.60 15.97 4.62
CA CYS A 21 11.23 16.18 4.14
C CYS A 21 10.34 14.95 4.33
N GLN A 22 10.86 13.76 4.02
CA GLN A 22 10.14 12.50 4.15
C GLN A 22 9.87 12.16 5.62
N ARG A 23 10.87 12.32 6.48
CA ARG A 23 10.76 12.06 7.92
C ARG A 23 9.76 13.01 8.58
N ASN A 24 9.78 14.28 8.19
CA ASN A 24 8.85 15.28 8.71
C ASN A 24 7.41 15.02 8.23
N ALA A 25 7.22 14.63 6.96
CA ALA A 25 5.91 14.22 6.43
C ALA A 25 5.32 13.03 7.20
N VAL A 26 6.10 11.96 7.39
CA VAL A 26 5.64 10.78 8.16
C VAL A 26 5.37 11.13 9.62
N ARG A 27 6.23 11.95 10.25
CA ARG A 27 6.02 12.41 11.63
C ARG A 27 4.73 13.22 11.77
N HIS A 28 4.47 14.11 10.83
CA HIS A 28 3.25 14.92 10.79
C HIS A 28 2.00 14.05 10.73
N ILE A 29 1.94 13.11 9.79
CA ILE A 29 0.80 12.18 9.69
C ILE A 29 0.70 11.30 10.93
N ARG A 30 1.80 10.78 11.47
CA ARG A 30 1.77 9.95 12.68
C ARG A 30 1.16 10.70 13.87
N ALA A 31 1.47 12.00 14.04
CA ALA A 31 0.91 12.81 15.12
C ALA A 31 -0.61 13.02 14.98
N LEU A 32 -1.10 13.23 13.76
CA LEU A 32 -2.53 13.31 13.46
C LEU A 32 -3.22 11.96 13.67
N ALA A 33 -2.67 10.92 13.03
CA ALA A 33 -3.20 9.56 13.04
C ALA A 33 -3.31 9.00 14.46
N LYS A 34 -2.36 9.28 15.37
CA LYS A 34 -2.45 8.84 16.77
C LYS A 34 -3.75 9.34 17.41
N ARG A 35 -4.00 10.65 17.35
CA ARG A 35 -5.20 11.25 17.96
C ARG A 35 -6.47 10.70 17.31
N ASN A 36 -6.49 10.66 15.99
CA ASN A 36 -7.66 10.21 15.24
C ASN A 36 -7.96 8.72 15.45
N HIS A 37 -6.92 7.89 15.60
CA HIS A 37 -7.06 6.48 15.98
C HIS A 37 -7.72 6.37 17.36
N ASP A 38 -7.15 7.06 18.36
CA ASP A 38 -7.63 7.01 19.75
C ASP A 38 -9.10 7.45 19.83
N ASP A 39 -9.48 8.53 19.13
CA ASP A 39 -10.84 9.06 19.07
C ASP A 39 -11.82 8.12 18.34
N ALA A 40 -11.37 7.46 17.27
CA ALA A 40 -12.22 6.59 16.46
C ALA A 40 -12.40 5.19 17.05
N LEU A 41 -11.46 4.72 17.89
CA LEU A 41 -11.41 3.34 18.36
C LEU A 41 -12.69 2.91 19.11
N PRO A 42 -13.27 3.70 20.04
CA PRO A 42 -14.52 3.32 20.70
C PRO A 42 -15.70 3.20 19.73
N LYS A 43 -15.74 4.04 18.68
CA LYS A 43 -16.77 3.97 17.64
C LYS A 43 -16.59 2.71 16.79
N LEU A 44 -15.35 2.39 16.44
CA LEU A 44 -15.02 1.20 15.67
C LEU A 44 -15.36 -0.07 16.45
N GLN A 45 -15.00 -0.17 17.74
CA GLN A 45 -15.38 -1.31 18.60
C GLN A 45 -16.90 -1.54 18.62
N ARG A 46 -17.69 -0.47 18.82
CA ARG A 46 -19.16 -0.54 18.78
C ARG A 46 -19.70 -0.94 17.40
N ARG A 47 -19.03 -0.55 16.32
CA ARG A 47 -19.40 -0.93 14.96
C ARG A 47 -19.12 -2.41 14.72
N ILE A 48 -17.93 -2.89 15.09
CA ILE A 48 -17.54 -4.30 14.99
C ILE A 48 -18.52 -5.21 15.72
N ALA A 49 -18.92 -4.86 16.94
CA ALA A 49 -19.91 -5.61 17.72
C ALA A 49 -21.30 -5.71 17.06
N LYS A 50 -21.60 -4.85 16.08
CA LYS A 50 -22.87 -4.84 15.33
C LYS A 50 -22.76 -5.47 13.94
N LEU A 51 -21.56 -5.83 13.47
CA LEU A 51 -21.37 -6.40 12.14
C LEU A 51 -21.89 -7.84 12.02
N GLY A 52 -21.92 -8.60 13.11
CA GLY A 52 -22.44 -9.96 13.13
C GLY A 52 -22.23 -10.65 14.48
N SER A 53 -23.06 -11.65 14.79
CA SER A 53 -23.00 -12.40 16.06
C SER A 53 -21.70 -13.18 16.25
N ASP A 54 -21.04 -13.56 15.15
CA ASP A 54 -19.81 -14.36 15.16
C ASP A 54 -18.52 -13.51 15.19
N ILE A 55 -18.66 -12.18 15.21
CA ILE A 55 -17.55 -11.23 15.18
C ILE A 55 -17.30 -10.72 16.59
N LYS A 56 -16.08 -10.95 17.08
CA LYS A 56 -15.66 -10.60 18.43
C LYS A 56 -14.75 -9.38 18.41
N GLU A 57 -14.61 -8.73 19.56
CA GLU A 57 -13.64 -7.64 19.71
C GLU A 57 -12.19 -8.10 19.40
N THR A 58 -11.85 -9.35 19.70
CA THR A 58 -10.55 -9.92 19.32
C THR A 58 -10.30 -9.88 17.82
N ASP A 59 -11.35 -9.98 17.00
CA ASP A 59 -11.24 -9.94 15.54
C ASP A 59 -10.88 -8.53 15.04
N LEU A 60 -11.30 -7.47 15.75
CA LEU A 60 -10.84 -6.10 15.48
C LEU A 60 -9.32 -5.99 15.70
N TRP A 61 -8.84 -6.49 16.83
CA TRP A 61 -7.42 -6.43 17.18
C TRP A 61 -6.57 -7.26 16.21
N MET A 62 -7.05 -8.44 15.81
CA MET A 62 -6.43 -9.25 14.76
C MET A 62 -6.43 -8.53 13.41
N THR A 63 -7.50 -7.83 13.06
CA THR A 63 -7.58 -7.04 11.82
C THR A 63 -6.57 -5.88 11.80
N LEU A 64 -6.46 -5.15 12.91
CA LEU A 64 -5.47 -4.09 13.05
C LEU A 64 -4.03 -4.65 13.02
N ALA A 65 -3.79 -5.80 13.66
CA ALA A 65 -2.49 -6.48 13.62
C ALA A 65 -2.15 -6.97 12.21
N TRP A 66 -3.10 -7.59 11.50
CA TRP A 66 -2.97 -8.00 10.10
C TRP A 66 -2.59 -6.82 9.20
N ILE A 67 -3.31 -5.71 9.30
CA ILE A 67 -3.01 -4.48 8.54
C ILE A 67 -1.61 -3.98 8.88
N ARG A 68 -1.25 -3.94 10.17
CA ARG A 68 0.05 -3.46 10.64
C ARG A 68 1.21 -4.32 10.13
N GLU A 69 1.07 -5.64 10.16
CA GLU A 69 2.22 -6.54 10.08
C GLU A 69 2.33 -7.29 8.75
N MET A 70 1.21 -7.64 8.13
CA MET A 70 1.17 -8.69 7.11
C MET A 70 0.52 -8.26 5.79
N ALA A 71 -0.52 -7.42 5.83
CA ALA A 71 -1.27 -7.02 4.64
C ALA A 71 -0.35 -6.46 3.54
N PRO A 72 -0.27 -7.06 2.34
CA PRO A 72 0.70 -6.67 1.33
C PRO A 72 0.55 -5.21 0.90
N ILE A 73 1.68 -4.51 0.76
CA ILE A 73 1.73 -3.21 0.08
C ILE A 73 2.19 -3.48 -1.35
N ILE A 74 1.37 -3.09 -2.32
CA ILE A 74 1.60 -3.41 -3.72
C ILE A 74 1.59 -2.16 -4.60
N VAL A 75 2.20 -2.27 -5.77
CA VAL A 75 2.12 -1.26 -6.84
C VAL A 75 1.60 -1.96 -8.09
N HIS A 76 0.41 -1.57 -8.54
CA HIS A 76 -0.10 -2.01 -9.83
C HIS A 76 0.75 -1.43 -10.97
N VAL A 77 1.08 -2.27 -11.95
CA VAL A 77 1.93 -1.92 -13.09
C VAL A 77 1.35 -2.47 -14.39
N ASP A 78 1.34 -1.62 -15.42
CA ASP A 78 1.07 -2.03 -16.79
C ASP A 78 2.38 -2.52 -17.43
N LEU A 79 2.62 -3.84 -17.45
CA LEU A 79 3.87 -4.40 -17.96
C LEU A 79 4.10 -4.12 -19.45
N GLN A 80 3.07 -3.88 -20.26
CA GLN A 80 3.29 -3.50 -21.67
C GLN A 80 3.99 -2.15 -21.78
N LYS A 81 3.66 -1.21 -20.89
CA LYS A 81 4.28 0.12 -20.85
C LYS A 81 5.57 0.14 -20.02
N MET A 82 5.58 -0.62 -18.92
CA MET A 82 6.62 -0.53 -17.90
C MET A 82 7.82 -1.43 -18.14
N LEU A 83 7.70 -2.53 -18.90
CA LEU A 83 8.74 -3.56 -18.98
C LEU A 83 10.12 -3.00 -19.37
N ARG A 84 10.19 -2.12 -20.38
CA ARG A 84 11.46 -1.48 -20.79
C ARG A 84 12.15 -0.69 -19.68
N PHE A 85 11.37 -0.09 -18.79
CA PHE A 85 11.87 0.68 -17.67
C PHE A 85 12.28 -0.24 -16.52
N LEU A 86 11.54 -1.34 -16.29
CA LEU A 86 11.99 -2.36 -15.35
C LEU A 86 13.30 -3.01 -15.78
N GLU A 87 13.56 -3.15 -17.09
CA GLU A 87 14.81 -3.69 -17.63
C GLU A 87 16.01 -2.76 -17.41
N THR A 88 15.82 -1.45 -17.50
CA THR A 88 16.90 -0.45 -17.57
C THR A 88 17.09 0.35 -16.30
N ASP A 89 16.03 0.59 -15.55
CA ASP A 89 16.05 1.40 -14.35
C ASP A 89 16.40 0.58 -13.11
N THR A 90 16.66 1.28 -12.02
CA THR A 90 17.01 0.69 -10.71
C THR A 90 15.95 0.99 -9.66
N HIS A 91 15.02 1.91 -9.95
CA HIS A 91 14.02 2.41 -9.00
C HIS A 91 12.64 2.49 -9.65
N TYR A 92 11.60 2.29 -8.83
CA TYR A 92 10.25 2.73 -9.18
C TYR A 92 10.15 4.26 -8.97
N ARG A 93 9.76 4.97 -10.03
CA ARG A 93 9.76 6.43 -10.09
C ARG A 93 8.37 7.03 -10.11
N ASN A 94 8.23 8.26 -9.63
CA ASN A 94 6.98 9.01 -9.65
C ASN A 94 6.89 9.97 -10.85
N GLN A 95 5.73 10.61 -11.02
CA GLN A 95 5.46 11.51 -12.16
C GLN A 95 6.38 12.74 -12.23
N PHE A 96 6.99 13.14 -11.11
CA PHE A 96 7.94 14.28 -11.07
C PHE A 96 9.30 13.92 -11.68
N GLU A 97 9.61 12.62 -11.74
CA GLU A 97 10.86 12.10 -12.31
C GLU A 97 10.68 11.69 -13.76
N THR A 98 9.49 11.18 -14.12
CA THR A 98 9.24 10.56 -15.43
C THR A 98 8.42 11.43 -16.39
N ALA A 99 7.73 12.46 -15.89
CA ALA A 99 6.73 13.20 -16.63
C ALA A 99 5.61 12.32 -17.24
N THR A 100 5.32 11.18 -16.59
CA THR A 100 4.25 10.24 -16.98
C THR A 100 3.39 9.85 -15.77
N SER A 101 2.13 9.47 -15.99
CA SER A 101 1.21 9.06 -14.93
C SER A 101 0.15 8.11 -15.46
N GLY A 102 -0.26 7.13 -14.64
CA GLY A 102 -1.48 6.34 -14.86
C GLY A 102 -2.74 6.98 -14.27
N GLY A 103 -2.59 8.10 -13.55
CA GLY A 103 -3.68 8.94 -13.06
C GLY A 103 -3.56 10.36 -13.60
N LEU A 104 -3.81 11.37 -12.75
CA LEU A 104 -3.63 12.76 -13.16
C LEU A 104 -2.14 13.09 -13.37
N LEU A 105 -1.80 13.59 -14.56
CA LEU A 105 -0.47 14.13 -14.90
C LEU A 105 -0.50 15.66 -14.88
N LYS A 106 -0.49 16.24 -13.67
CA LYS A 106 -0.43 17.69 -13.45
C LYS A 106 0.42 17.97 -12.22
N PRO A 107 1.74 18.20 -12.38
CA PRO A 107 2.68 18.38 -11.27
C PRO A 107 2.21 19.42 -10.24
N ALA A 108 1.77 20.60 -10.67
CA ALA A 108 1.28 21.65 -9.77
C ALA A 108 0.06 21.23 -8.93
N VAL A 109 -0.83 20.41 -9.49
CA VAL A 109 -1.98 19.87 -8.74
C VAL A 109 -1.51 18.83 -7.73
N ARG A 110 -0.56 17.97 -8.12
CA ARG A 110 0.03 16.97 -7.22
C ARG A 110 0.84 17.61 -6.09
N GLU A 111 1.57 18.69 -6.38
CA GLU A 111 2.28 19.50 -5.39
C GLU A 111 1.32 20.10 -4.37
N LYS A 112 0.17 20.63 -4.82
CA LYS A 112 -0.88 21.13 -3.92
C LYS A 112 -1.41 20.01 -3.03
N TRP A 113 -1.76 18.85 -3.58
CA TRP A 113 -2.25 17.73 -2.78
C TRP A 113 -1.20 17.25 -1.77
N GLU A 114 0.06 17.07 -2.19
CA GLU A 114 1.13 16.68 -1.26
C GLU A 114 1.39 17.74 -0.19
N ARG A 115 1.24 19.03 -0.50
CA ARG A 115 1.32 20.12 0.49
C ARG A 115 0.19 20.01 1.51
N ASP A 116 -1.05 19.85 1.06
CA ASP A 116 -2.24 19.77 1.91
C ASP A 116 -2.21 18.52 2.81
N LEU A 117 -1.71 17.39 2.28
CA LEU A 117 -1.60 16.13 3.01
C LEU A 117 -0.42 16.12 3.98
N PHE A 118 0.74 16.65 3.58
CA PHE A 118 1.99 16.50 4.31
C PHE A 118 2.49 17.81 4.92
N GLY A 119 1.61 18.79 5.15
CA GLY A 119 1.96 20.05 5.81
C GLY A 119 3.07 20.85 5.11
N GLY A 120 3.17 20.76 3.78
CA GLY A 120 4.18 21.47 2.98
C GLY A 120 5.61 20.94 3.09
N TYR A 121 5.88 19.81 3.77
CA TYR A 121 7.25 19.30 3.90
C TYR A 121 7.89 18.90 2.56
N TYR A 122 7.10 18.69 1.51
CA TYR A 122 7.58 18.40 0.15
C TYR A 122 7.73 19.61 -0.77
N ASP A 123 7.44 20.82 -0.32
CA ASP A 123 7.37 22.01 -1.18
C ASP A 123 8.67 22.31 -1.93
N LYS A 124 9.82 22.01 -1.30
CA LYS A 124 11.16 22.21 -1.86
C LYS A 124 11.81 20.89 -2.29
N ALA A 125 11.08 19.78 -2.25
CA ALA A 125 11.63 18.47 -2.55
C ALA A 125 11.78 18.26 -4.06
N GLN A 126 12.93 17.72 -4.46
CA GLN A 126 13.12 17.20 -5.81
C GLN A 126 12.21 15.98 -6.05
N GLY A 127 11.89 15.69 -7.31
CA GLY A 127 11.00 14.58 -7.69
C GLY A 127 11.38 13.24 -7.05
N PHE A 128 12.67 12.91 -7.04
CA PHE A 128 13.19 11.70 -6.39
C PHE A 128 12.85 11.60 -4.89
N HIS A 129 12.81 12.72 -4.17
CA HIS A 129 12.52 12.73 -2.74
C HIS A 129 11.02 12.72 -2.43
N ARG A 130 10.16 13.09 -3.39
CA ARG A 130 8.71 13.02 -3.23
C ARG A 130 8.22 11.58 -3.08
N CYS A 131 7.07 11.42 -2.43
CA CYS A 131 6.50 10.11 -2.17
C CYS A 131 6.13 9.37 -3.48
N LYS A 132 6.18 8.05 -3.42
CA LYS A 132 5.66 7.16 -4.47
C LYS A 132 4.29 6.69 -4.03
N TYR A 133 3.52 6.12 -4.95
CA TYR A 133 2.15 5.72 -4.68
C TYR A 133 1.95 4.25 -5.00
N GLY A 134 1.26 3.57 -4.10
CA GLY A 134 0.85 2.19 -4.23
C GLY A 134 -0.50 2.00 -3.53
N VAL A 135 -0.79 0.77 -3.13
CA VAL A 135 -2.05 0.42 -2.48
C VAL A 135 -1.83 -0.69 -1.46
N LEU A 136 -2.58 -0.63 -0.35
CA LEU A 136 -2.63 -1.69 0.63
C LEU A 136 -3.64 -2.76 0.17
N ASN A 137 -3.17 -3.98 -0.04
CA ASN A 137 -4.01 -5.14 -0.32
C ASN A 137 -4.54 -5.74 0.99
N ALA A 138 -5.43 -4.99 1.68
CA ALA A 138 -5.95 -5.36 2.99
C ALA A 138 -6.69 -6.71 3.00
N MET A 139 -7.25 -7.14 1.87
CA MET A 139 -7.99 -8.40 1.72
C MET A 139 -7.11 -9.54 1.18
N ASN A 140 -5.80 -9.32 1.01
CA ASN A 140 -4.88 -10.32 0.47
C ASN A 140 -5.38 -10.99 -0.83
N ASP A 141 -6.07 -10.26 -1.70
CA ASP A 141 -6.63 -10.83 -2.92
C ASP A 141 -5.48 -11.11 -3.91
N HIS A 142 -5.41 -12.33 -4.44
CA HIS A 142 -4.34 -12.75 -5.36
C HIS A 142 -4.33 -11.96 -6.67
N ARG A 143 -5.45 -11.33 -7.04
CA ARG A 143 -5.56 -10.43 -8.20
C ARG A 143 -5.02 -9.03 -7.90
N GLY A 144 -4.51 -8.79 -6.69
CA GLY A 144 -4.16 -7.46 -6.19
C GLY A 144 -5.43 -6.70 -5.77
N VAL A 145 -5.41 -5.37 -5.86
CA VAL A 145 -6.58 -4.55 -5.56
C VAL A 145 -7.35 -4.30 -6.85
N ILE A 146 -8.46 -5.01 -7.06
CA ILE A 146 -9.21 -5.00 -8.34
C ILE A 146 -9.67 -3.60 -8.78
N ARG A 147 -9.86 -2.68 -7.83
CA ARG A 147 -10.24 -1.28 -8.08
C ARG A 147 -9.07 -0.42 -8.62
N CYS A 148 -7.86 -0.96 -8.62
CA CYS A 148 -6.66 -0.33 -9.13
C CYS A 148 -6.25 -0.86 -10.52
N VAL A 149 -7.07 -1.68 -11.19
CA VAL A 149 -6.75 -2.25 -12.51
C VAL A 149 -6.41 -1.20 -13.57
N GLN A 150 -6.97 0.01 -13.45
CA GLN A 150 -6.64 1.15 -14.33
C GLN A 150 -5.15 1.56 -14.28
N TYR A 151 -4.44 1.26 -13.19
CA TYR A 151 -3.01 1.52 -13.02
C TYR A 151 -2.13 0.35 -13.51
N GLY A 152 -2.74 -0.81 -13.80
CA GLY A 152 -2.03 -2.00 -14.21
C GLY A 152 -2.77 -3.28 -13.86
N ASP A 153 -2.67 -4.28 -14.74
CA ASP A 153 -3.23 -5.62 -14.53
C ASP A 153 -2.23 -6.62 -13.95
N SER A 154 -0.98 -6.19 -13.74
CA SER A 154 0.06 -6.91 -13.00
C SER A 154 0.46 -6.05 -11.79
N TYR A 155 1.20 -6.59 -10.83
CA TYR A 155 1.63 -5.79 -9.67
C TYR A 155 2.95 -6.26 -9.06
N LEU A 156 3.63 -5.33 -8.40
CA LEU A 156 4.82 -5.59 -7.59
C LEU A 156 4.40 -5.66 -6.13
N VAL A 157 4.81 -6.71 -5.42
CA VAL A 157 4.70 -6.81 -3.97
C VAL A 157 5.95 -6.21 -3.35
N LEU A 158 5.77 -5.24 -2.46
CA LEU A 158 6.85 -4.51 -1.83
C LEU A 158 7.26 -5.12 -0.48
N ARG A 159 8.53 -4.93 -0.13
CA ARG A 159 9.12 -5.23 1.18
C ARG A 159 10.00 -4.07 1.65
N ASP A 160 10.24 -3.99 2.96
CA ASP A 160 11.11 -2.97 3.56
C ASP A 160 10.64 -1.52 3.27
N VAL A 161 9.31 -1.33 3.21
CA VAL A 161 8.65 -0.04 2.96
C VAL A 161 7.59 0.32 4.01
N ARG A 162 7.10 -0.66 4.78
CA ARG A 162 5.92 -0.54 5.63
C ARG A 162 6.04 0.60 6.64
N LEU A 163 7.18 0.70 7.32
CA LEU A 163 7.39 1.70 8.38
C LEU A 163 7.56 3.14 7.87
N ARG A 164 7.69 3.31 6.55
CA ARG A 164 7.82 4.60 5.86
C ARG A 164 6.63 4.89 4.94
N CYS A 165 5.48 4.26 5.19
CA CYS A 165 4.24 4.50 4.45
C CYS A 165 3.21 5.28 5.29
N THR A 166 2.42 6.10 4.59
CA THR A 166 1.11 6.58 5.08
C THR A 166 0.00 6.00 4.20
N PHE A 167 -1.23 6.02 4.71
CA PHE A 167 -2.36 5.35 4.08
C PHE A 167 -3.59 6.24 4.10
N SER A 168 -4.33 6.29 3.00
CA SER A 168 -5.64 6.93 2.94
C SER A 168 -6.74 5.90 2.71
N PRO A 169 -7.98 6.18 3.17
CA PRO A 169 -9.13 5.28 2.99
C PRO A 169 -9.59 5.16 1.53
N GLU A 170 -9.08 6.02 0.65
CA GLU A 170 -9.41 6.18 -0.77
C GLU A 170 -8.28 6.93 -1.51
N ASP A 171 -8.54 7.34 -2.76
CA ASP A 171 -7.70 8.28 -3.53
C ASP A 171 -7.38 9.53 -2.69
N SER A 172 -6.10 9.86 -2.54
CA SER A 172 -5.65 11.00 -1.74
C SER A 172 -5.87 12.37 -2.39
N ALA A 173 -6.41 12.44 -3.61
CA ALA A 173 -6.77 13.69 -4.26
C ALA A 173 -7.80 14.50 -3.44
N ASN A 174 -7.42 15.73 -3.06
CA ASN A 174 -8.23 16.64 -2.24
C ASN A 174 -8.60 16.10 -0.84
N LEU A 175 -7.93 15.05 -0.39
CA LEU A 175 -8.10 14.52 0.96
C LEU A 175 -7.46 15.46 1.99
N LYS A 176 -8.01 15.47 3.22
CA LYS A 176 -7.41 16.17 4.35
C LYS A 176 -6.37 15.27 5.04
N ALA A 177 -5.29 15.86 5.55
CA ALA A 177 -4.23 15.14 6.25
C ALA A 177 -4.73 14.30 7.42
N GLU A 178 -5.78 14.72 8.13
CA GLU A 178 -6.38 14.00 9.26
C GLU A 178 -6.97 12.64 8.87
N ARG A 179 -7.32 12.44 7.60
CA ARG A 179 -7.83 11.14 7.13
C ARG A 179 -6.71 10.16 6.76
N LEU A 180 -5.43 10.57 6.83
CA LEU A 180 -4.32 9.66 6.64
C LEU A 180 -3.99 8.92 7.94
N ALA A 181 -3.52 7.69 7.79
CA ALA A 181 -3.05 6.83 8.87
C ALA A 181 -1.58 6.45 8.68
N VAL A 182 -0.99 5.95 9.76
CA VAL A 182 0.19 5.06 9.73
C VAL A 182 -0.23 3.70 10.27
N LEU A 183 0.56 2.66 10.02
CA LEU A 183 0.21 1.27 10.36
C LEU A 183 -0.14 1.05 11.84
N ASP A 184 0.58 1.73 12.75
CA ASP A 184 0.31 1.61 14.20
C ASP A 184 -0.94 2.37 14.65
N TYR A 185 -1.44 3.31 13.83
CA TYR A 185 -2.56 4.18 14.14
C TYR A 185 -3.55 4.22 12.97
N TYR A 186 -4.25 3.11 12.76
CA TYR A 186 -5.11 2.90 11.59
C TYR A 186 -6.64 2.89 11.87
N GLY A 187 -7.07 3.02 13.13
CA GLY A 187 -8.45 2.81 13.56
C GLY A 187 -9.46 3.74 12.88
N HIS A 188 -9.12 5.01 12.67
CA HIS A 188 -10.01 5.93 11.95
C HIS A 188 -10.18 5.55 10.48
N VAL A 189 -9.10 5.16 9.80
CA VAL A 189 -9.17 4.69 8.40
C VAL A 189 -9.94 3.38 8.29
N LEU A 190 -9.72 2.42 9.20
CA LEU A 190 -10.50 1.18 9.25
C LEU A 190 -11.99 1.46 9.50
N ASN A 191 -12.30 2.46 10.33
CA ASN A 191 -13.68 2.88 10.57
C ASN A 191 -14.34 3.54 9.35
N GLU A 192 -13.61 3.87 8.30
CA GLU A 192 -14.16 4.38 7.03
C GLU A 192 -14.40 3.28 5.99
N TYR A 193 -13.97 2.04 6.24
CA TYR A 193 -14.31 0.90 5.40
C TYR A 193 -15.82 0.70 5.45
N SER A 194 -16.46 0.25 4.38
CA SER A 194 -17.83 -0.27 4.41
C SER A 194 -17.94 -1.55 5.24
N ASP A 195 -19.15 -1.95 5.62
CA ASP A 195 -19.35 -3.19 6.39
C ASP A 195 -18.83 -4.41 5.63
N ASN A 196 -19.04 -4.48 4.31
CA ASN A 196 -18.52 -5.55 3.46
C ASN A 196 -16.98 -5.55 3.40
N GLU A 197 -16.35 -4.38 3.35
CA GLU A 197 -14.88 -4.27 3.41
C GLU A 197 -14.35 -4.79 4.74
N LEU A 198 -15.02 -4.45 5.86
CA LEU A 198 -14.65 -4.93 7.18
C LEU A 198 -14.80 -6.44 7.28
N LEU A 199 -15.92 -7.00 6.83
CA LEU A 199 -16.19 -8.44 6.88
C LEU A 199 -15.13 -9.24 6.11
N GLU A 200 -14.82 -8.87 4.87
CA GLU A 200 -13.80 -9.55 4.06
C GLU A 200 -12.40 -9.39 4.65
N THR A 201 -12.06 -8.21 5.18
CA THR A 201 -10.76 -7.99 5.84
C THR A 201 -10.64 -8.81 7.13
N ILE A 202 -11.70 -8.88 7.93
CA ILE A 202 -11.77 -9.68 9.16
C ILE A 202 -11.61 -11.17 8.84
N GLN A 203 -12.26 -11.66 7.78
CA GLN A 203 -12.14 -13.06 7.36
C GLN A 203 -10.67 -13.43 7.08
N VAL A 204 -9.95 -12.58 6.36
CA VAL A 204 -8.53 -12.77 6.05
C VAL A 204 -7.69 -12.69 7.33
N ALA A 205 -7.92 -11.68 8.17
CA ALA A 205 -7.17 -11.48 9.41
C ALA A 205 -7.37 -12.60 10.44
N LYS A 206 -8.55 -13.24 10.47
CA LYS A 206 -8.88 -14.37 11.35
C LYS A 206 -8.23 -15.68 10.94
N SER A 207 -7.80 -15.79 9.68
CA SER A 207 -7.22 -17.02 9.16
C SER A 207 -5.88 -17.32 9.82
N SER A 208 -5.74 -18.55 10.34
CA SER A 208 -4.43 -19.10 10.70
C SER A 208 -3.62 -19.53 9.47
N ASP A 209 -4.27 -19.63 8.31
CA ASP A 209 -3.63 -19.91 7.04
C ASP A 209 -3.29 -18.60 6.33
N ALA A 210 -1.99 -18.30 6.24
CA ALA A 210 -1.48 -17.13 5.51
C ALA A 210 -1.79 -17.18 4.01
N ALA A 211 -2.22 -18.34 3.48
CA ALA A 211 -2.68 -18.50 2.11
C ALA A 211 -4.17 -18.17 1.91
N LEU A 212 -4.95 -17.86 2.96
CA LEU A 212 -6.34 -17.45 2.76
C LEU A 212 -6.38 -16.12 1.99
N LEU A 213 -7.03 -16.17 0.83
CA LEU A 213 -7.25 -15.04 -0.04
C LEU A 213 -8.67 -14.52 0.19
N GLY A 214 -8.80 -13.21 0.39
CA GLY A 214 -10.10 -12.55 0.33
C GLY A 214 -10.58 -12.41 -1.12
N ASP A 215 -11.86 -12.13 -1.28
CA ASP A 215 -12.44 -11.88 -2.61
C ASP A 215 -12.96 -10.45 -2.69
N SER A 216 -12.10 -9.55 -3.15
CA SER A 216 -12.45 -8.12 -3.25
C SER A 216 -13.58 -7.85 -4.24
N ALA A 217 -13.95 -8.80 -5.11
CA ALA A 217 -15.07 -8.66 -6.03
C ALA A 217 -16.43 -8.68 -5.32
N LYS A 218 -16.51 -9.29 -4.13
CA LYS A 218 -17.72 -9.26 -3.27
C LYS A 218 -17.98 -7.87 -2.69
N VAL A 219 -16.98 -7.00 -2.72
CA VAL A 219 -17.05 -5.66 -2.16
C VAL A 219 -17.39 -4.67 -3.29
N GLY A 220 -18.69 -4.46 -3.50
CA GLY A 220 -19.25 -3.62 -4.56
C GLY A 220 -18.57 -2.26 -4.70
N ALA A 221 -18.94 -1.26 -3.89
CA ALA A 221 -18.40 0.11 -4.02
C ALA A 221 -17.06 0.32 -3.26
N MET A 222 -16.18 -0.69 -3.25
CA MET A 222 -14.89 -0.60 -2.54
C MET A 222 -14.05 0.57 -3.04
N LYS A 223 -13.47 1.33 -2.10
CA LYS A 223 -12.42 2.30 -2.41
C LYS A 223 -11.07 1.68 -2.11
N TYR A 224 -10.12 1.80 -3.03
CA TYR A 224 -8.77 1.28 -2.79
C TYR A 224 -8.07 2.08 -1.69
N LYS A 225 -7.24 1.40 -0.89
CA LYS A 225 -6.57 2.00 0.27
C LYS A 225 -5.20 2.49 -0.17
N GLU A 226 -5.17 3.71 -0.68
CA GLU A 226 -3.96 4.26 -1.29
C GLU A 226 -2.83 4.34 -0.26
N THR A 227 -1.63 3.96 -0.69
CA THR A 227 -0.42 4.00 0.13
C THR A 227 0.52 5.04 -0.44
N GLN A 228 0.93 6.00 0.38
CA GLN A 228 1.98 6.94 0.05
C GLN A 228 3.29 6.43 0.65
N ILE A 229 4.24 6.07 -0.22
CA ILE A 229 5.51 5.45 0.14
C ILE A 229 6.57 6.55 0.20
N HIS A 230 7.04 6.88 1.40
CA HIS A 230 8.07 7.90 1.62
C HIS A 230 9.45 7.25 1.47
N GLY A 231 10.38 7.91 0.76
CA GLY A 231 11.68 7.34 0.42
C GLY A 231 11.75 6.79 -1.00
N GLU A 232 12.88 6.19 -1.35
CA GLU A 232 13.06 5.52 -2.65
C GLU A 232 12.37 4.16 -2.68
N VAL A 233 12.15 3.61 -3.88
CA VAL A 233 11.71 2.22 -4.07
C VAL A 233 12.67 1.55 -5.06
N ALA A 234 13.88 1.26 -4.58
CA ALA A 234 14.89 0.51 -5.32
C ALA A 234 14.43 -0.94 -5.61
N PHE A 235 14.50 -1.34 -6.88
CA PHE A 235 14.05 -2.65 -7.36
C PHE A 235 14.75 -3.82 -6.68
N ALA A 236 16.08 -3.78 -6.56
CA ALA A 236 16.86 -4.85 -5.94
C ALA A 236 16.59 -5.04 -4.44
N LYS A 237 16.05 -4.01 -3.76
CA LYS A 237 15.87 -4.00 -2.31
C LYS A 237 14.40 -4.16 -1.92
N HIS A 238 13.53 -3.34 -2.50
CA HIS A 238 12.19 -3.11 -1.97
C HIS A 238 11.09 -3.86 -2.71
N VAL A 239 11.41 -4.62 -3.75
CA VAL A 239 10.45 -5.48 -4.43
C VAL A 239 10.75 -6.93 -4.06
N GLU A 240 9.75 -7.60 -3.50
CA GLU A 240 9.84 -9.02 -3.16
C GLU A 240 9.41 -9.90 -4.33
N ARG A 241 8.29 -9.54 -4.98
CA ARG A 241 7.65 -10.37 -5.99
C ARG A 241 7.09 -9.52 -7.12
N LEU A 242 7.22 -10.03 -8.34
CA LEU A 242 6.42 -9.60 -9.48
C LEU A 242 5.30 -10.62 -9.71
N VAL A 243 4.05 -10.16 -9.65
CA VAL A 243 2.88 -10.94 -10.01
C VAL A 243 2.38 -10.48 -11.37
N ALA A 244 2.48 -11.34 -12.38
CA ALA A 244 2.18 -11.00 -13.76
C ALA A 244 0.79 -11.48 -14.21
N HIS A 245 0.14 -10.69 -15.07
CA HIS A 245 -1.13 -11.09 -15.67
C HIS A 245 -0.94 -12.24 -16.67
N PRO A 246 -1.76 -13.32 -16.64
CA PRO A 246 -1.61 -14.49 -17.52
C PRO A 246 -1.61 -14.20 -19.02
N LYS A 247 -2.08 -13.02 -19.44
CA LYS A 247 -2.06 -12.55 -20.85
C LYS A 247 -0.67 -12.57 -21.49
N PHE A 248 0.39 -12.50 -20.68
CA PHE A 248 1.76 -12.55 -21.18
C PHE A 248 2.27 -13.98 -21.38
N ARG A 249 1.57 -15.03 -20.91
CA ARG A 249 1.98 -16.42 -21.13
C ARG A 249 2.06 -16.75 -22.62
N GLY A 250 3.16 -17.36 -23.03
CA GLY A 250 3.48 -17.68 -24.42
C GLY A 250 3.71 -16.47 -25.31
N LYS A 251 3.81 -15.25 -24.76
CA LYS A 251 4.08 -14.03 -25.53
C LYS A 251 5.58 -13.68 -25.51
N PRO A 252 6.07 -12.91 -26.50
CA PRO A 252 7.47 -12.49 -26.56
C PRO A 252 7.95 -11.74 -25.30
N GLU A 253 7.05 -11.12 -24.55
CA GLU A 253 7.35 -10.43 -23.31
C GLU A 253 7.61 -11.37 -22.13
N GLU A 254 7.09 -12.60 -22.10
CA GLU A 254 7.23 -13.50 -20.95
C GLU A 254 8.70 -13.78 -20.58
N PRO A 255 9.60 -14.16 -21.52
CA PRO A 255 11.01 -14.35 -21.19
C PRO A 255 11.66 -13.09 -20.61
N ARG A 256 11.28 -11.91 -21.11
CA ARG A 256 11.79 -10.61 -20.64
C ARG A 256 11.29 -10.28 -19.23
N ILE A 257 10.01 -10.51 -18.97
CA ILE A 257 9.39 -10.35 -17.65
C ILE A 257 10.10 -11.25 -16.62
N LYS A 258 10.29 -12.53 -16.96
CA LYS A 258 11.03 -13.47 -16.10
C LYS A 258 12.49 -13.06 -15.92
N ALA A 259 13.15 -12.56 -16.96
CA ALA A 259 14.52 -12.07 -16.88
C ALA A 259 14.66 -10.86 -15.93
N VAL A 260 13.70 -9.94 -15.92
CA VAL A 260 13.66 -8.83 -14.96
C VAL A 260 13.53 -9.36 -13.52
N ALA A 261 12.61 -10.29 -13.27
CA ALA A 261 12.46 -10.89 -11.95
C ALA A 261 13.76 -11.56 -11.49
N THR A 262 14.39 -12.37 -12.34
CA THR A 262 15.68 -13.00 -12.07
C THR A 262 16.79 -11.97 -11.80
N LYS A 263 16.89 -10.93 -12.63
CA LYS A 263 17.92 -9.86 -12.52
C LYS A 263 17.94 -9.24 -11.13
N PHE A 264 16.77 -9.00 -10.54
CA PHE A 264 16.65 -8.35 -9.24
C PHE A 264 16.39 -9.33 -8.09
N GLY A 265 16.38 -10.65 -8.36
CA GLY A 265 16.10 -11.68 -7.35
C GLY A 265 14.66 -11.65 -6.82
N TRP A 266 13.72 -11.18 -7.63
CA TRP A 266 12.30 -11.18 -7.29
C TRP A 266 11.72 -12.58 -7.40
N LYS A 267 10.81 -12.93 -6.49
CA LYS A 267 9.88 -14.03 -6.73
C LYS A 267 9.01 -13.68 -7.94
N PHE A 268 8.59 -14.69 -8.68
CA PHE A 268 7.68 -14.54 -9.79
C PHE A 268 6.50 -15.48 -9.62
N SER A 269 5.29 -14.99 -9.86
CA SER A 269 4.09 -15.81 -10.00
C SER A 269 3.15 -15.19 -11.03
N TRP A 270 2.28 -16.02 -11.59
CA TRP A 270 1.14 -15.51 -12.34
C TRP A 270 0.00 -15.19 -11.37
N ILE A 271 -0.95 -14.33 -11.79
CA ILE A 271 -2.11 -13.99 -10.94
C ILE A 271 -2.95 -15.21 -10.59
N ASP A 272 -3.04 -16.20 -11.46
CA ASP A 272 -3.85 -17.41 -11.29
C ASP A 272 -3.11 -18.58 -10.63
N GLU A 273 -1.93 -18.33 -10.06
CA GLU A 273 -1.09 -19.27 -9.30
C GLU A 273 -0.96 -18.85 -7.83
#